data_AF-A0A7V3JIZ1-F1
#
_entry.id   AF-A0A7V3JIZ1-F1
#
_cell.length_a   1.000
_cell.length_b   1.000
_cell.length_c   1.000
_cell.angle_alpha   90.00
_cell.angle_beta   90.00
_cell.angle_gamma   90.00
#
_symmetry.space_group_name_H-M   'P 1'
#
loop_
_entity.id
_entity.type
_entity.pdbx_description
1 polymer ?
#
loop_
_entity_poly.entity_id
_entity_poly.type
_entity_poly.pdbx_seq_one_letter_code
_entity_poly.pdbx_strand_id
1 'polypeptide(L)'
;MTIPRYMRLAAAMSLAAALTGAGFYAQAAQLAVEIAGGENVALVGALQRWDADGNPTRKVNPKAKIDAPEVDATAVRQASGRWVFKNLKPAKYDLVILARTRVRIEGWEYAPVLEFDPFFPPTATVADEDVRSQIIDHIRKSPQYENKVEPLYLGGDDKAVRVLMMLIRDKPTSYEADFPGAATLRFEIWQYSYQYGGWAKEKRTRVMHRVILHRDELRKWTWLWDPKLGAIEVGGAAKTIHYTMPDPAEKKLRGLYPY
;
A
#
# COMPACT_ATOMS: atom_id res chain seq x y z
N MET A 1 -18.51 -48.44 -78.34
CA MET A 1 -18.35 -47.13 -79.01
C MET A 1 -19.39 -46.18 -78.41
N THR A 2 -18.93 -45.17 -77.68
CA THR A 2 -19.56 -43.84 -77.39
C THR A 2 -20.98 -43.74 -76.73
N ILE A 3 -21.05 -43.61 -75.38
CA ILE A 3 -21.45 -42.48 -74.44
C ILE A 3 -22.98 -42.22 -74.22
N PRO A 4 -23.50 -41.50 -73.17
CA PRO A 4 -23.12 -41.22 -71.74
C PRO A 4 -24.30 -41.24 -70.69
N ARG A 5 -24.00 -40.78 -69.44
CA ARG A 5 -24.86 -40.20 -68.35
C ARG A 5 -25.40 -41.23 -67.34
N TYR A 6 -25.15 -41.12 -66.02
CA TYR A 6 -25.35 -39.94 -65.17
C TYR A 6 -24.30 -39.83 -64.03
N MET A 7 -23.68 -38.66 -63.93
CA MET A 7 -23.07 -38.15 -62.70
C MET A 7 -24.19 -37.78 -61.72
N ARG A 8 -24.18 -38.34 -60.51
CA ARG A 8 -24.88 -37.75 -59.36
C ARG A 8 -23.83 -37.12 -58.45
N LEU A 9 -23.88 -35.79 -58.38
CA LEU A 9 -23.26 -35.01 -57.32
C LEU A 9 -23.85 -35.44 -55.97
N ALA A 10 -22.99 -35.76 -55.01
CA ALA A 10 -23.33 -35.69 -53.60
C ALA A 10 -22.47 -34.58 -52.98
N ALA A 11 -23.10 -33.42 -52.78
CA ALA A 11 -22.60 -32.36 -51.95
C ALA A 11 -23.31 -32.45 -50.59
N ALA A 12 -22.56 -32.54 -49.50
CA ALA A 12 -23.09 -32.27 -48.16
C ALA A 12 -22.00 -31.77 -47.22
N MET A 13 -21.87 -30.44 -47.22
CA MET A 13 -21.60 -29.53 -46.09
C MET A 13 -20.90 -30.11 -44.84
N SER A 14 -19.64 -29.74 -44.68
CA SER A 14 -18.98 -29.65 -43.37
C SER A 14 -19.39 -28.34 -42.69
N LEU A 15 -20.21 -28.43 -41.64
CA LEU A 15 -20.53 -27.31 -40.77
C LEU A 15 -19.38 -27.10 -39.78
N ALA A 16 -18.37 -26.32 -40.17
CA ALA A 16 -17.35 -25.86 -39.25
C ALA A 16 -17.93 -24.72 -38.38
N ALA A 17 -18.39 -25.07 -37.18
CA ALA A 17 -18.75 -24.08 -36.17
C ALA A 17 -17.47 -23.35 -35.70
N ALA A 18 -17.22 -22.18 -36.28
CA ALA A 18 -16.24 -21.24 -35.78
C ALA A 18 -16.73 -20.70 -34.44
N LEU A 19 -16.30 -21.34 -33.34
CA LEU A 19 -16.26 -20.75 -32.01
C LEU A 19 -15.28 -19.57 -32.06
N THR A 20 -15.80 -18.41 -32.48
CA THR A 20 -15.15 -17.13 -32.25
C THR A 20 -15.22 -16.88 -30.75
N GLY A 21 -14.18 -17.35 -30.06
CA GLY A 21 -13.89 -16.93 -28.70
C GLY A 21 -13.80 -15.41 -28.71
N ALA A 22 -14.85 -14.75 -28.25
CA ALA A 22 -14.78 -13.38 -27.79
C ALA A 22 -13.84 -13.40 -26.58
N GLY A 23 -12.54 -13.33 -26.86
CA GLY A 23 -11.55 -12.98 -25.88
C GLY A 23 -11.94 -11.60 -25.38
N PHE A 24 -12.58 -11.55 -24.21
CA PHE A 24 -12.65 -10.33 -23.43
C PHE A 24 -11.20 -9.96 -23.12
N TYR A 25 -10.60 -9.17 -24.01
CA TYR A 25 -9.41 -8.41 -23.67
C TYR A 25 -9.87 -7.50 -22.54
N ALA A 26 -9.61 -7.93 -21.30
CA ALA A 26 -9.80 -7.10 -20.13
C ALA A 26 -9.03 -5.81 -20.40
N GLN A 27 -9.79 -4.75 -20.71
CA GLN A 27 -9.23 -3.45 -21.05
C GLN A 27 -8.43 -3.03 -19.83
N ALA A 28 -7.11 -3.00 -19.95
CA ALA A 28 -6.25 -2.75 -18.82
C ALA A 28 -6.56 -1.34 -18.31
N ALA A 29 -7.02 -1.22 -17.06
CA ALA A 29 -7.56 0.03 -16.57
C ALA A 29 -6.49 1.11 -16.49
N GLN A 30 -6.92 2.32 -16.86
CA GLN A 30 -6.10 3.51 -16.77
C GLN A 30 -6.38 4.20 -15.43
N LEU A 31 -5.38 4.19 -14.55
CA LEU A 31 -5.37 5.01 -13.34
C LEU A 31 -4.57 6.29 -13.62
N ALA A 32 -5.16 7.45 -13.35
CA ALA A 32 -4.50 8.74 -13.39
C ALA A 32 -4.49 9.39 -12.00
N VAL A 33 -3.43 10.12 -11.69
CA VAL A 33 -3.29 10.93 -10.48
C VAL A 33 -2.94 12.35 -10.91
N GLU A 34 -3.79 13.30 -10.58
CA GLU A 34 -3.55 14.72 -10.81
C GLU A 34 -3.10 15.35 -9.51
N ILE A 35 -1.87 15.85 -9.50
CA ILE A 35 -1.23 16.36 -8.28
C ILE A 35 -1.10 17.87 -8.34
N ALA A 36 -1.88 18.58 -7.53
CA ALA A 36 -1.72 20.01 -7.28
C ALA A 36 -0.58 20.27 -6.29
N GLY A 37 0.29 21.26 -6.57
CA GLY A 37 1.50 21.53 -5.77
C GLY A 37 2.58 20.44 -5.89
N GLY A 38 2.54 19.67 -6.98
CA GLY A 38 3.40 18.50 -7.23
C GLY A 38 4.59 18.76 -8.14
N GLU A 39 5.07 20.00 -8.28
CA GLU A 39 6.12 20.38 -9.23
C GLU A 39 7.42 19.59 -9.00
N ASN A 40 7.69 19.24 -7.74
CA ASN A 40 8.88 18.50 -7.31
C ASN A 40 8.68 16.98 -7.21
N VAL A 41 7.52 16.44 -7.63
CA VAL A 41 7.28 14.99 -7.62
C VAL A 41 8.21 14.30 -8.61
N ALA A 42 8.98 13.34 -8.10
CA ALA A 42 9.93 12.55 -8.87
C ALA A 42 9.35 11.20 -9.31
N LEU A 43 8.48 10.61 -8.48
CA LEU A 43 7.87 9.32 -8.73
C LEU A 43 6.45 9.28 -8.16
N VAL A 44 5.54 8.67 -8.92
CA VAL A 44 4.24 8.20 -8.47
C VAL A 44 4.17 6.71 -8.78
N GLY A 45 4.07 5.89 -7.74
CA GLY A 45 4.07 4.43 -7.85
C GLY A 45 2.81 3.82 -7.26
N ALA A 46 2.51 2.60 -7.69
CA ALA A 46 1.39 1.80 -7.20
C ALA A 46 1.94 0.48 -6.63
N LEU A 47 1.47 0.12 -5.43
CA LEU A 47 1.87 -1.06 -4.68
C LEU A 47 0.65 -1.86 -4.26
N GLN A 48 0.48 -3.06 -4.81
CA GLN A 48 -0.47 -4.05 -4.35
C GLN A 48 0.14 -4.74 -3.14
N ARG A 49 -0.02 -4.15 -1.95
CA ARG A 49 0.70 -4.61 -0.75
C ARG A 49 0.21 -5.96 -0.23
N TRP A 50 -1.09 -6.20 -0.33
CA TRP A 50 -1.78 -7.33 0.30
C TRP A 50 -2.49 -8.20 -0.74
N ASP A 51 -2.53 -9.50 -0.50
CA ASP A 51 -3.48 -10.40 -1.15
C ASP A 51 -4.87 -10.34 -0.47
N ALA A 52 -5.78 -11.22 -0.89
CA ALA A 52 -7.15 -11.25 -0.37
C ALA A 52 -7.25 -11.63 1.12
N ASP A 53 -6.21 -12.25 1.68
CA ASP A 53 -6.16 -12.72 3.07
C ASP A 53 -5.29 -11.80 3.95
N GLY A 54 -4.83 -10.67 3.41
CA GLY A 54 -3.96 -9.74 4.12
C GLY A 54 -2.51 -10.17 4.24
N ASN A 55 -2.07 -11.15 3.46
CA ASN A 55 -0.65 -11.52 3.41
C ASN A 55 0.11 -10.59 2.44
N PRO A 56 1.40 -10.31 2.70
CA PRO A 56 2.21 -9.55 1.76
C PRO A 56 2.31 -10.26 0.40
N THR A 57 1.98 -9.56 -0.69
CA THR A 57 2.16 -10.08 -2.06
C THR A 57 3.64 -10.24 -2.43
N ARG A 58 4.51 -9.53 -1.72
CA ARG A 58 5.97 -9.54 -1.88
C ARG A 58 6.62 -9.76 -0.52
N LYS A 59 7.72 -10.50 -0.50
CA LYS A 59 8.53 -10.65 0.71
C LYS A 59 9.02 -9.29 1.15
N VAL A 60 8.82 -8.96 2.42
CA VAL A 60 9.28 -7.70 3.02
C VAL A 60 10.80 -7.59 2.86
N ASN A 61 11.27 -6.55 2.16
CA ASN A 61 12.69 -6.25 2.07
C ASN A 61 13.19 -5.72 3.43
N PRO A 62 14.14 -6.41 4.09
CA PRO A 62 14.67 -5.96 5.39
C PRO A 62 15.54 -4.69 5.29
N LYS A 63 15.92 -4.28 4.07
CA LYS A 63 16.76 -3.11 3.76
C LYS A 63 16.13 -2.25 2.67
N ALA A 64 14.80 -2.05 2.77
CA ALA A 64 14.09 -1.17 1.86
C ALA A 64 14.68 0.24 1.89
N LYS A 65 14.62 0.93 0.75
CA LYS A 65 15.15 2.29 0.61
C LYS A 65 14.02 3.32 0.65
N ILE A 66 14.26 4.46 1.30
CA ILE A 66 13.26 5.55 1.37
C ILE A 66 13.16 6.26 0.02
N ASP A 67 14.30 6.53 -0.62
CA ASP A 67 14.48 7.23 -1.89
C ASP A 67 14.25 6.38 -3.15
N ALA A 68 14.15 5.06 -2.99
CA ALA A 68 13.80 4.14 -4.06
C ALA A 68 12.68 3.20 -3.59
N PRO A 69 11.42 3.69 -3.51
CA PRO A 69 10.29 2.87 -3.14
C PRO A 69 10.14 1.66 -4.07
N GLU A 70 9.95 0.48 -3.49
CA GLU A 70 9.59 -0.73 -4.24
C GLU A 70 8.10 -0.66 -4.59
N VAL A 71 7.80 -0.65 -5.88
CA VAL A 71 6.43 -0.52 -6.41
C VAL A 71 6.19 -1.57 -7.50
N ASP A 72 4.94 -1.91 -7.77
CA ASP A 72 4.56 -2.86 -8.82
C ASP A 72 4.42 -2.18 -10.17
N ALA A 73 4.07 -0.89 -10.16
CA ALA A 73 4.02 -0.06 -11.34
C ALA A 73 4.45 1.37 -10.99
N THR A 74 4.99 2.07 -11.98
CA THR A 74 5.31 3.51 -11.91
C THR A 74 4.49 4.25 -12.96
N ALA A 75 3.88 5.36 -12.58
CA ALA A 75 3.16 6.22 -13.49
C ALA A 75 4.11 7.05 -14.35
N VAL A 76 3.70 7.34 -15.58
CA VAL A 76 4.41 8.25 -16.47
C VAL A 76 3.84 9.65 -16.28
N ARG A 77 4.72 10.64 -16.03
CA ARG A 77 4.35 12.05 -15.96
C ARG A 77 3.87 12.54 -17.33
N GLN A 78 2.71 13.19 -17.34
CA GLN A 78 2.13 13.90 -18.47
C GLN A 78 2.14 15.42 -18.19
N ALA A 79 1.53 16.21 -19.07
CA ALA A 79 1.35 17.63 -18.86
C ALA A 79 0.56 17.93 -17.57
N SER A 80 0.66 19.17 -17.08
CA SER A 80 -0.21 19.74 -16.04
C SER A 80 -0.29 18.92 -14.73
N GLY A 81 0.81 18.31 -14.28
CA GLY A 81 0.85 17.59 -13.00
C GLY A 81 0.09 16.26 -12.99
N ARG A 82 -0.31 15.76 -14.16
CA ARG A 82 -1.00 14.47 -14.33
C ARG A 82 0.01 13.33 -14.46
N TRP A 83 -0.22 12.25 -13.72
CA TRP A 83 0.58 11.02 -13.73
C TRP A 83 -0.31 9.85 -14.13
N VAL A 84 0.09 9.05 -15.11
CA VAL A 84 -0.75 7.97 -15.64
C VAL A 84 -0.07 6.62 -15.53
N PHE A 85 -0.74 5.67 -14.88
CA PHE A 85 -0.40 4.26 -14.92
C PHE A 85 -1.00 3.65 -16.18
N LYS A 86 -0.14 3.05 -17.01
CA LYS A 86 -0.57 2.31 -18.19
C LYS A 86 -0.69 0.84 -17.83
N ASN A 87 -1.81 0.23 -18.22
CA ASN A 87 -2.05 -1.20 -18.09
C ASN A 87 -1.89 -1.76 -16.67
N LEU A 88 -2.36 -1.02 -15.67
CA LEU A 88 -2.36 -1.51 -14.29
C LEU A 88 -3.35 -2.67 -14.20
N LYS A 89 -2.92 -3.80 -13.61
CA LYS A 89 -3.79 -4.98 -13.48
C LYS A 89 -4.96 -4.65 -12.55
N PRO A 90 -6.15 -5.23 -12.75
CA PRO A 90 -7.24 -5.06 -11.80
C PRO A 90 -6.85 -5.62 -10.43
N ALA A 91 -6.78 -4.74 -9.43
CA ALA A 91 -6.43 -5.05 -8.05
C ALA A 91 -6.65 -3.82 -7.17
N LYS A 92 -6.31 -3.95 -5.88
CA LYS A 92 -6.28 -2.85 -4.93
C LYS A 92 -4.83 -2.40 -4.69
N TYR A 93 -4.57 -1.11 -4.78
CA TYR A 93 -3.23 -0.53 -4.70
C TYR A 93 -3.14 0.56 -3.64
N ASP A 94 -2.04 0.57 -2.88
CA ASP A 94 -1.56 1.75 -2.19
C ASP A 94 -0.70 2.58 -3.14
N LEU A 95 -0.92 3.89 -3.19
CA LEU A 95 -0.11 4.80 -3.98
C LEU A 95 1.04 5.37 -3.16
N VAL A 96 2.18 5.55 -3.82
CA VAL A 96 3.39 6.16 -3.27
C VAL A 96 3.72 7.39 -4.09
N ILE A 97 3.87 8.54 -3.44
CA ILE A 97 4.36 9.78 -4.06
C ILE A 97 5.71 10.10 -3.43
N LEU A 98 6.76 10.18 -4.25
CA LEU A 98 8.09 10.59 -3.82
C LEU A 98 8.44 11.92 -4.49
N ALA A 99 8.72 12.94 -3.68
CA ALA A 99 9.23 14.22 -4.13
C ALA A 99 10.76 14.31 -3.97
N ARG A 100 11.40 15.15 -4.79
CA ARG A 100 12.86 15.36 -4.78
C ARG A 100 13.38 15.92 -3.45
N THR A 101 12.53 16.54 -2.65
CA THR A 101 12.86 17.23 -1.39
C THR A 101 12.83 16.32 -0.16
N ARG A 102 13.11 15.01 -0.32
CA ARG A 102 13.09 14.01 0.77
C ARG A 102 11.72 13.86 1.44
N VAL A 103 10.66 14.04 0.65
CA VAL A 103 9.27 13.84 1.06
C VAL A 103 8.73 12.60 0.37
N ARG A 104 8.26 11.65 1.15
CA ARG A 104 7.53 10.46 0.69
C ARG A 104 6.15 10.45 1.33
N ILE A 105 5.12 10.24 0.53
CA ILE A 105 3.74 10.14 1.00
C ILE A 105 3.17 8.81 0.51
N GLU A 106 2.56 8.05 1.41
CA GLU A 106 2.00 6.74 1.10
C GLU A 106 0.55 6.58 1.54
N GLY A 107 -0.20 5.84 0.73
CA GLY A 107 -1.42 5.19 1.16
C GLY A 107 -1.18 3.93 1.98
N TRP A 108 -2.21 3.49 2.69
CA TRP A 108 -2.23 2.18 3.33
C TRP A 108 -3.63 1.58 3.29
N GLU A 109 -3.73 0.32 3.70
CA GLU A 109 -4.97 -0.32 4.10
C GLU A 109 -4.70 -1.12 5.38
N TYR A 110 -5.67 -1.21 6.29
CA TYR A 110 -5.52 -2.00 7.50
C TYR A 110 -5.75 -3.48 7.20
N ALA A 111 -4.70 -4.14 6.71
CA ALA A 111 -4.70 -5.58 6.47
C ALA A 111 -4.99 -6.38 7.75
N PRO A 112 -5.74 -7.48 7.64
CA PRO A 112 -6.00 -8.37 8.75
C PRO A 112 -4.72 -9.03 9.25
N VAL A 113 -4.57 -9.12 10.57
CA VAL A 113 -3.46 -9.85 11.21
C VAL A 113 -3.83 -11.33 11.40
N LEU A 114 -5.10 -11.59 11.70
CA LEU A 114 -5.69 -12.92 11.78
C LEU A 114 -6.44 -13.24 10.48
N GLU A 115 -6.37 -14.49 10.05
CA GLU A 115 -6.76 -14.95 8.69
C GLU A 115 -8.21 -14.67 8.31
N PHE A 116 -9.13 -14.62 9.28
CA PHE A 116 -10.57 -14.47 9.03
C PHE A 116 -11.10 -13.07 9.28
N ASP A 117 -10.23 -12.13 9.67
CA ASP A 117 -10.71 -10.77 9.91
C ASP A 117 -10.85 -10.00 8.59
N PRO A 118 -11.82 -9.09 8.48
CA PRO A 118 -11.96 -8.26 7.30
C PRO A 118 -10.85 -7.21 7.24
N PHE A 119 -10.56 -6.67 6.07
CA PHE A 119 -9.80 -5.42 5.95
C PHE A 119 -10.59 -4.25 6.53
N PHE A 120 -9.88 -3.26 7.10
CA PHE A 120 -10.48 -1.94 7.34
C PHE A 120 -9.95 -0.92 6.32
N PRO A 121 -10.81 -0.04 5.79
CA PRO A 121 -10.35 1.00 4.87
C PRO A 121 -9.41 1.97 5.60
N PRO A 122 -8.50 2.65 4.89
CA PRO A 122 -7.59 3.62 5.50
C PRO A 122 -8.29 4.77 6.24
N THR A 123 -9.52 5.09 5.86
CA THR A 123 -10.36 6.10 6.51
C THR A 123 -11.07 5.59 7.76
N ALA A 124 -10.96 4.30 8.10
CA ALA A 124 -11.53 3.75 9.32
C ALA A 124 -10.93 4.44 10.55
N THR A 125 -11.80 4.72 11.52
CA THR A 125 -11.46 5.31 12.81
C THR A 125 -12.04 4.45 13.93
N VAL A 126 -11.48 4.55 15.13
CA VAL A 126 -12.11 3.99 16.34
C VAL A 126 -13.07 5.05 16.88
N ALA A 127 -14.36 4.74 16.94
CA ALA A 127 -15.39 5.68 17.38
C ALA A 127 -15.37 5.93 18.90
N ASP A 128 -14.97 4.92 19.67
CA ASP A 128 -14.87 4.98 21.12
C ASP A 128 -13.50 5.53 21.56
N GLU A 129 -13.50 6.71 22.16
CA GLU A 129 -12.28 7.39 22.62
C GLU A 129 -11.64 6.71 23.84
N ASP A 130 -12.42 6.01 24.66
CA ASP A 130 -11.89 5.24 25.79
C ASP A 130 -11.11 4.03 25.26
N VAL A 131 -11.66 3.32 24.26
CA VAL A 131 -10.94 2.24 23.57
C VAL A 131 -9.65 2.75 22.92
N ARG A 132 -9.74 3.87 22.20
CA ARG A 132 -8.56 4.52 21.60
C ARG A 132 -7.49 4.84 22.64
N SER A 133 -7.89 5.45 23.76
CA SER A 133 -7.00 5.85 24.84
C SER A 133 -6.37 4.65 25.55
N GLN A 134 -7.14 3.59 25.81
CA GLN A 134 -6.64 2.34 26.40
C GLN A 134 -5.57 1.70 25.52
N ILE A 135 -5.79 1.61 24.21
CA ILE A 135 -4.84 1.04 23.26
C ILE A 135 -3.57 1.88 23.18
N ILE A 136 -3.69 3.21 23.06
CA ILE A 136 -2.53 4.11 23.00
C ILE A 136 -1.71 4.03 24.30
N ASP A 137 -2.38 4.02 25.46
CA ASP A 137 -1.71 3.88 26.75
C ASP A 137 -0.99 2.54 26.88
N HIS A 138 -1.61 1.44 26.44
CA HIS A 138 -0.99 0.12 26.39
C HIS A 138 0.26 0.10 25.51
N ILE A 139 0.20 0.70 24.31
CA ILE A 139 1.37 0.84 23.41
C ILE A 139 2.50 1.59 24.11
N ARG A 140 2.19 2.71 24.76
CA ARG A 140 3.18 3.58 25.44
C ARG A 140 3.85 2.89 26.63
N LYS A 141 3.09 2.12 27.41
CA LYS A 141 3.58 1.44 28.62
C LYS A 141 4.27 0.10 28.33
N SER A 142 4.02 -0.48 27.16
CA SER A 142 4.64 -1.74 26.75
C SER A 142 6.16 -1.58 26.61
N PRO A 143 6.97 -2.54 27.09
CA PRO A 143 8.40 -2.57 26.80
C PRO A 143 8.63 -2.71 25.29
N GLN A 144 9.48 -1.85 24.72
CA GLN A 144 9.77 -1.86 23.29
C GLN A 144 11.28 -1.92 23.05
N TYR A 145 11.64 -2.60 21.96
CA TYR A 145 13.01 -2.57 21.45
C TYR A 145 13.32 -1.19 20.85
N GLU A 146 12.36 -0.57 20.18
CA GLU A 146 12.50 0.77 19.61
C GLU A 146 12.48 1.88 20.66
N ASN A 147 13.25 2.94 20.42
CA ASN A 147 13.28 4.10 21.31
C ASN A 147 12.24 5.17 20.94
N LYS A 148 11.56 5.03 19.80
CA LYS A 148 10.36 5.82 19.44
C LYS A 148 9.34 4.87 18.82
N VAL A 149 8.16 4.83 19.41
CA VAL A 149 7.04 3.94 19.05
C VAL A 149 5.81 4.82 18.96
N GLU A 150 5.38 5.11 17.74
CA GLU A 150 4.35 6.11 17.48
C GLU A 150 3.14 5.44 16.78
N PRO A 151 1.96 5.40 17.43
CA PRO A 151 0.73 5.05 16.76
C PRO A 151 0.30 6.22 15.85
N LEU A 152 0.29 6.00 14.53
CA LEU A 152 -0.02 7.04 13.55
C LEU A 152 -1.54 7.17 13.35
N TYR A 153 -2.20 6.05 13.06
CA TYR A 153 -3.64 5.99 12.80
C TYR A 153 -4.22 4.72 13.43
N LEU A 154 -5.45 4.82 13.92
CA LEU A 154 -6.22 3.69 14.46
C LEU A 154 -7.53 3.59 13.70
N GLY A 155 -7.92 2.39 13.29
CA GLY A 155 -9.19 2.10 12.65
C GLY A 155 -9.69 0.71 13.02
N GLY A 156 -10.99 0.57 13.22
CA GLY A 156 -11.56 -0.72 13.60
C GLY A 156 -13.00 -0.62 14.08
N ASP A 157 -13.46 -1.70 14.70
CA ASP A 157 -14.82 -1.88 15.22
C ASP A 157 -14.79 -2.39 16.67
N ASP A 158 -15.92 -2.93 17.14
CA ASP A 158 -16.10 -3.48 18.49
C ASP A 158 -15.37 -4.81 18.73
N LYS A 159 -14.79 -5.42 17.69
CA LYS A 159 -14.09 -6.72 17.77
C LYS A 159 -12.59 -6.56 17.58
N ALA A 160 -12.19 -5.72 16.63
CA ALA A 160 -10.81 -5.55 16.26
C ALA A 160 -10.47 -4.07 16.00
N VAL A 161 -9.37 -3.61 16.59
CA VAL A 161 -8.75 -2.33 16.29
C VAL A 161 -7.39 -2.56 15.67
N ARG A 162 -7.12 -1.91 14.54
CA ARG A 162 -5.81 -1.94 13.89
C ARG A 162 -5.13 -0.59 13.95
N VAL A 163 -3.83 -0.64 14.16
CA VAL A 163 -2.98 0.53 14.37
C VAL A 163 -1.87 0.53 13.33
N LEU A 164 -1.80 1.60 12.53
CA LEU A 164 -0.62 1.88 11.72
C LEU A 164 0.46 2.45 12.63
N MET A 165 1.56 1.72 12.77
CA MET A 165 2.65 2.02 13.68
C MET A 165 3.89 2.51 12.94
N MET A 166 4.58 3.49 13.54
CA MET A 166 5.95 3.85 13.21
C MET A 166 6.88 3.46 14.35
N LEU A 167 7.89 2.66 14.05
CA LEU A 167 8.84 2.13 15.02
C LEU A 167 10.25 2.57 14.61
N ILE A 168 10.93 3.36 15.44
CA ILE A 168 12.28 3.87 15.17
C ILE A 168 13.23 3.48 16.28
N ARG A 169 14.39 2.97 15.88
CA ARG A 169 15.57 2.84 16.73
C ARG A 169 16.69 3.65 16.13
N ASP A 170 16.99 4.79 16.74
CA ASP A 170 17.99 5.75 16.27
C ASP A 170 18.91 6.25 17.39
N LYS A 171 18.83 5.70 18.62
CA LYS A 171 19.84 5.98 19.67
C LYS A 171 21.05 5.05 19.53
N PRO A 172 22.20 5.40 20.15
CA PRO A 172 23.35 4.49 20.23
C PRO A 172 23.00 3.17 20.90
N THR A 173 23.42 2.06 20.30
CA THR A 173 23.08 0.70 20.74
C THR A 173 24.26 -0.24 20.53
N SER A 174 24.15 -1.47 21.05
CA SER A 174 25.16 -2.52 20.84
C SER A 174 25.41 -2.91 19.37
N TYR A 175 24.56 -2.50 18.43
CA TYR A 175 24.73 -2.75 16.99
C TYR A 175 25.71 -1.78 16.31
N GLU A 176 26.21 -0.77 17.01
CA GLU A 176 27.14 0.22 16.43
C GLU A 176 28.53 -0.36 16.14
N ALA A 177 28.84 -1.59 16.55
CA ALA A 177 30.13 -2.24 16.25
C ALA A 177 30.32 -2.46 14.73
N ASP A 178 29.28 -2.94 14.04
CA ASP A 178 29.36 -3.29 12.61
C ASP A 178 28.84 -2.17 11.69
N PHE A 179 27.93 -1.33 12.19
CA PHE A 179 27.41 -0.18 11.45
C PHE A 179 27.24 1.03 12.38
N PRO A 180 28.32 1.78 12.66
CA PRO A 180 28.27 2.98 13.48
C PRO A 180 27.23 3.98 12.94
N GLY A 181 26.39 4.50 13.83
CA GLY A 181 25.32 5.42 13.46
C GLY A 181 24.12 4.77 12.75
N ALA A 182 23.99 3.44 12.76
CA ALA A 182 22.81 2.77 12.23
C ALA A 182 21.52 3.25 12.92
N ALA A 183 20.49 3.47 12.11
CA ALA A 183 19.12 3.63 12.55
C ALA A 183 18.21 2.68 11.78
N THR A 184 17.20 2.14 12.48
CA THR A 184 16.16 1.32 11.87
C THR A 184 14.82 2.01 11.94
N LEU A 185 14.07 2.00 10.84
CA LEU A 185 12.69 2.45 10.75
C LEU A 185 11.82 1.29 10.26
N ARG A 186 10.70 1.04 10.95
CA ARG A 186 9.68 0.08 10.52
C ARG A 186 8.31 0.75 10.50
N PHE A 187 7.51 0.37 9.51
CA PHE A 187 6.08 0.60 9.52
C PHE A 187 5.36 -0.75 9.59
N GLU A 188 4.43 -0.86 10.52
CA GLU A 188 3.70 -2.10 10.78
C GLU A 188 2.22 -1.81 11.04
N ILE A 189 1.37 -2.81 10.78
CA ILE A 189 -0.01 -2.84 11.26
C ILE A 189 -0.04 -3.78 12.46
N TRP A 190 -0.41 -3.23 13.61
CA TRP A 190 -0.68 -3.98 14.83
C TRP A 190 -2.18 -4.17 14.95
N GLN A 191 -2.60 -5.31 15.50
CA GLN A 191 -4.01 -5.58 15.79
C GLN A 191 -4.20 -5.75 17.30
N TYR A 192 -5.30 -5.18 17.78
CA TYR A 192 -5.86 -5.41 19.10
C TYR A 192 -7.21 -6.09 18.91
N SER A 193 -7.44 -7.15 19.66
CA SER A 193 -8.71 -7.89 19.64
C SER A 193 -9.38 -7.72 21.00
N TYR A 194 -10.70 -7.57 21.00
CA TYR A 194 -11.46 -7.54 22.25
C TYR A 194 -11.59 -8.98 22.79
N GLN A 195 -10.98 -9.24 23.94
CA GLN A 195 -10.94 -10.55 24.56
C GLN A 195 -11.32 -10.42 26.05
N TYR A 196 -12.34 -11.17 26.47
CA TYR A 196 -12.71 -11.35 27.88
C TYR A 196 -12.81 -10.04 28.69
N GLY A 197 -13.39 -8.99 28.11
CA GLY A 197 -13.59 -7.70 28.81
C GLY A 197 -12.46 -6.69 28.65
N GLY A 198 -11.46 -6.94 27.79
CA GLY A 198 -10.38 -5.99 27.53
C GLY A 198 -9.76 -6.12 26.15
N TRP A 199 -8.99 -5.11 25.76
CA TRP A 199 -8.27 -5.09 24.49
C TRP A 199 -6.88 -5.69 24.64
N ALA A 200 -6.61 -6.75 23.87
CA ALA A 200 -5.32 -7.44 23.89
C ALA A 200 -4.61 -7.29 22.53
N LYS A 201 -3.32 -6.95 22.55
CA LYS A 201 -2.51 -6.88 21.33
C LYS A 201 -2.21 -8.29 20.81
N GLU A 202 -2.47 -8.52 19.54
CA GLU A 202 -2.05 -9.74 18.86
C GLU A 202 -0.51 -9.83 18.76
N LYS A 203 0.01 -11.06 18.93
CA LYS A 203 1.46 -11.31 18.85
C LYS A 203 1.99 -11.07 17.43
N ARG A 204 1.19 -11.43 16.42
CA ARG A 204 1.52 -11.22 15.00
C ARG A 204 1.30 -9.75 14.64
N THR A 205 2.06 -9.28 13.66
CA THR A 205 1.90 -7.95 13.05
C THR A 205 2.04 -8.10 11.54
N ARG A 206 1.56 -7.12 10.77
CA ARG A 206 1.83 -7.05 9.32
C ARG A 206 2.88 -5.99 9.08
N VAL A 207 4.06 -6.41 8.63
CA VAL A 207 5.17 -5.50 8.37
C VAL A 207 5.02 -4.93 6.96
N MET A 208 5.05 -3.60 6.85
CA MET A 208 4.95 -2.89 5.57
C MET A 208 6.32 -2.53 5.02
N HIS A 209 7.18 -1.98 5.88
CA HIS A 209 8.51 -1.51 5.51
C HIS A 209 9.52 -1.81 6.61
N ARG A 210 10.76 -2.12 6.20
CA ARG A 210 11.93 -2.18 7.08
C ARG A 210 13.09 -1.46 6.41
N VAL A 211 13.58 -0.41 7.04
CA VAL A 211 14.67 0.42 6.53
C VAL A 211 15.80 0.40 7.53
N ILE A 212 17.03 0.24 7.03
CA ILE A 212 18.26 0.42 7.78
C ILE A 212 19.09 1.45 7.02
N LEU A 213 19.43 2.55 7.67
CA LEU A 213 20.24 3.63 7.10
C LEU A 213 20.97 4.38 8.21
N HIS A 214 21.86 5.31 7.83
CA HIS A 214 22.54 6.15 8.80
C HIS A 214 21.53 7.09 9.51
N ARG A 215 21.69 7.27 10.82
CA ARG A 215 20.84 8.10 11.68
C ARG A 215 20.66 9.52 11.15
N ASP A 216 21.75 10.15 10.75
CA ASP A 216 21.71 11.52 10.21
C ASP A 216 20.97 11.61 8.89
N GLU A 217 20.92 10.51 8.15
CA GLU A 217 20.14 10.44 6.93
C GLU A 217 18.65 10.28 7.25
N LEU A 218 18.29 9.34 8.14
CA LEU A 218 16.90 9.14 8.59
C LEU A 218 16.25 10.45 9.07
N ARG A 219 17.00 11.24 9.86
CA ARG A 219 16.53 12.50 10.45
C ARG A 219 16.25 13.62 9.46
N LYS A 220 16.62 13.47 8.19
CA LYS A 220 16.36 14.45 7.13
C LYS A 220 15.09 14.13 6.33
N TRP A 221 14.52 12.94 6.49
CA TRP A 221 13.38 12.49 5.71
C TRP A 221 12.05 12.92 6.32
N THR A 222 11.12 13.23 5.44
CA THR A 222 9.69 13.32 5.74
C THR A 222 8.99 12.14 5.10
N TRP A 223 8.35 11.27 5.89
CA TRP A 223 7.59 10.13 5.38
C TRP A 223 6.20 10.10 6.02
N LEU A 224 5.20 10.51 5.24
CA LEU A 224 3.84 10.72 5.69
C LEU A 224 2.90 9.64 5.15
N TRP A 225 1.80 9.45 5.86
CA TRP A 225 0.74 8.53 5.47
C TRP A 225 -0.55 9.31 5.21
N ASP A 226 -1.18 9.08 4.07
CA ASP A 226 -2.42 9.74 3.67
C ASP A 226 -3.48 8.69 3.28
N PRO A 227 -4.63 8.65 3.97
CA PRO A 227 -5.66 7.66 3.68
C PRO A 227 -6.23 7.80 2.26
N LYS A 228 -6.12 8.98 1.63
CA LYS A 228 -6.60 9.22 0.25
C LYS A 228 -5.80 8.47 -0.81
N LEU A 229 -4.61 7.99 -0.47
CA LEU A 229 -3.74 7.26 -1.39
C LEU A 229 -3.80 5.74 -1.16
N GLY A 230 -4.53 5.28 -0.15
CA GLY A 230 -4.58 3.87 0.25
C GLY A 230 -5.77 3.12 -0.37
N ALA A 231 -5.63 1.79 -0.49
CA ALA A 231 -6.72 0.91 -0.91
C ALA A 231 -7.42 1.32 -2.23
N ILE A 232 -6.68 1.87 -3.20
CA ILE A 232 -7.23 2.31 -4.48
C ILE A 232 -7.60 1.10 -5.33
N GLU A 233 -8.90 0.87 -5.44
CA GLU A 233 -9.44 -0.15 -6.34
C GLU A 233 -9.30 0.31 -7.80
N VAL A 234 -8.66 -0.55 -8.58
CA VAL A 234 -8.47 -0.44 -10.03
C VAL A 234 -9.21 -1.61 -10.66
N GLY A 235 -10.25 -1.31 -11.43
CA GLY A 235 -11.12 -2.30 -12.08
C GLY A 235 -10.92 -2.34 -13.59
N GLY A 236 -12.01 -2.36 -14.36
CA GLY A 236 -11.96 -2.19 -15.83
C GLY A 236 -12.20 -0.74 -16.30
N ALA A 237 -12.72 0.14 -15.43
CA ALA A 237 -12.99 1.54 -15.76
C ALA A 237 -11.78 2.44 -15.49
N ALA A 238 -11.62 3.49 -16.30
CA ALA A 238 -10.63 4.53 -16.05
C ALA A 238 -10.98 5.30 -14.76
N LYS A 239 -9.96 5.58 -13.93
CA LYS A 239 -10.11 6.28 -12.65
C LYS A 239 -9.12 7.41 -12.56
N THR A 240 -9.56 8.58 -12.12
CA THR A 240 -8.69 9.74 -11.86
C THR A 240 -8.78 10.10 -10.39
N ILE A 241 -7.63 10.26 -9.73
CA ILE A 241 -7.51 10.76 -8.35
C ILE A 241 -6.99 12.18 -8.41
N HIS A 242 -7.73 13.11 -7.82
CA HIS A 242 -7.26 14.47 -7.62
C HIS A 242 -6.63 14.56 -6.24
N TYR A 243 -5.33 14.85 -6.19
CA TYR A 243 -4.54 14.92 -4.97
C TYR A 243 -3.91 16.30 -4.84
N THR A 244 -3.91 16.86 -3.64
CA THR A 244 -3.19 18.09 -3.33
C THR A 244 -2.04 17.73 -2.41
N MET A 245 -0.82 18.06 -2.80
CA MET A 245 0.35 17.86 -1.94
C MET A 245 0.14 18.62 -0.63
N PRO A 246 0.22 17.94 0.53
CA PRO A 246 0.14 18.62 1.81
C PRO A 246 1.41 19.43 2.03
N ASP A 247 1.29 20.58 2.70
CA ASP A 247 2.45 21.27 3.25
C ASP A 247 2.94 20.50 4.50
N PRO A 248 4.16 19.93 4.49
CA PRO A 248 4.68 19.21 5.64
C PRO A 248 4.77 20.07 6.91
N ALA A 249 4.91 21.39 6.78
CA ALA A 249 5.01 22.30 7.93
C ALA A 249 3.72 22.33 8.77
N GLU A 250 2.56 22.10 8.14
CA GLU A 250 1.25 22.08 8.84
C GLU A 250 1.03 20.82 9.68
N LYS A 251 1.85 19.77 9.48
CA LYS A 251 1.78 18.50 10.22
C LYS A 251 0.38 17.85 10.28
N LYS A 252 -0.42 18.03 9.22
CA LYS A 252 -1.77 17.45 9.11
C LYS A 252 -1.76 15.92 8.95
N LEU A 253 -0.75 15.40 8.26
CA LEU A 253 -0.55 13.95 8.13
C LEU A 253 0.38 13.43 9.23
N ARG A 254 0.25 12.15 9.57
CA ARG A 254 1.09 11.49 10.58
C ARG A 254 2.19 10.71 9.89
N GLY A 255 3.36 10.63 10.53
CA GLY A 255 4.50 9.89 10.03
C GLY A 255 5.82 10.42 10.58
N LEU A 256 6.90 10.17 9.83
CA LEU A 256 8.23 10.66 10.13
C LEU A 256 8.35 12.12 9.70
N TYR A 257 8.84 12.96 10.61
CA TYR A 257 9.30 14.32 10.34
C TYR A 257 10.78 14.44 10.71
N PRO A 258 11.50 15.40 10.11
CA PRO A 258 12.86 15.74 10.53
C PRO A 258 12.93 16.16 12.00
N TYR A 259 14.03 15.81 12.68
CA TYR A 259 14.33 16.17 14.08
C TYR A 259 15.83 16.12 14.39
#